data_AF-A0A6L8Q4I1-F1
#
_entry.id   AF-A0A6L8Q4I1-F1
#
_cell.length_a   1.000
_cell.length_b   1.000
_cell.length_c   1.000
_cell.angle_alpha   90.00
_cell.angle_beta   90.00
_cell.angle_gamma   90.00
#
_symmetry.space_group_name_H-M   'P 1'
#
loop_
_entity.id
_entity.type
_entity.pdbx_description
1 polymer ?
#
loop_
_entity_poly.entity_id
_entity_poly.type
_entity_poly.pdbx_seq_one_letter_code
_entity_poly.pdbx_strand_id
1 'polypeptide(L)'
;MFCPKCGSEIAEGAAFCGKCGAPVGAQVGGAAPTKNAQGAAGAAVGGAPAPKKNGAKIGAVAAVVVVLVVLVAGFATNWFGLAGVQPKEAVEVPASSQNTEGQQGADATVQGAAEQQGDAAAGDAQGGSQGAAGAAVKSAVEAYTWDELSQISAEIGAAGDEAAAIEVAKKYNLCTPEGKLDGTQVKSVTLADGTQTTVQIVGFAHDDKTSGGKAGITFIFGDCVGEAPMNPTDTNAGGWEASQMRGYLNSDVMTLLPEDLKSAIVPVDKLTNNVGKTQDISAVTATSDSLWLFSLAELAGPISAAELLGGSYGWAADIFNAEGSRYQLFSDTGVIWNNENSTLVKNLQGSPDSWWGRSPYPDSSGDFQYVLSDGGPYGGYGTHYSYGVVPGFCI
;
A
#
# COMPACT_ATOMS: atom_id res chain seq x y z
N MET A 1 11.78 -28.13 -37.64
CA MET A 1 10.83 -28.56 -36.56
C MET A 1 10.40 -27.34 -35.75
N PHE A 2 9.29 -27.33 -34.99
CA PHE A 2 8.82 -26.12 -34.29
C PHE A 2 8.99 -26.17 -32.77
N CYS A 3 9.25 -25.00 -32.16
CA CYS A 3 9.51 -24.89 -30.72
C CYS A 3 8.23 -25.00 -29.89
N PRO A 4 8.13 -25.95 -28.93
CA PRO A 4 6.93 -26.10 -28.10
C PRO A 4 6.66 -24.93 -27.17
N LYS A 5 7.67 -24.07 -26.87
CA LYS A 5 7.51 -22.89 -26.00
C LYS A 5 7.13 -21.60 -26.75
N CYS A 6 7.41 -21.48 -28.05
CA CYS A 6 7.21 -20.21 -28.77
C CYS A 6 6.84 -20.31 -30.27
N GLY A 7 6.61 -21.52 -30.79
CA GLY A 7 6.19 -21.74 -32.18
C GLY A 7 7.23 -21.45 -33.27
N SER A 8 8.41 -20.90 -32.95
CA SER A 8 9.43 -20.61 -33.96
C SER A 8 10.02 -21.89 -34.56
N GLU A 9 10.45 -21.82 -35.82
CA GLU A 9 11.18 -22.91 -36.45
C GLU A 9 12.56 -23.12 -35.83
N ILE A 10 12.97 -24.37 -35.76
CA ILE A 10 14.22 -24.89 -35.21
C ILE A 10 14.89 -25.75 -36.29
N ALA A 11 16.17 -25.48 -36.52
CA ALA A 11 17.03 -26.25 -37.42
C ALA A 11 17.21 -27.69 -36.93
N GLU A 12 17.30 -28.62 -37.87
CA GLU A 12 17.39 -30.05 -37.59
C GLU A 12 18.67 -30.38 -36.79
N GLY A 13 18.52 -31.08 -35.66
CA GLY A 13 19.61 -31.40 -34.74
C GLY A 13 19.96 -30.34 -33.68
N ALA A 14 19.29 -29.17 -33.64
CA ALA A 14 19.55 -28.15 -32.62
C ALA A 14 18.94 -28.53 -31.24
N ALA A 15 19.79 -28.59 -30.21
CA ALA A 15 19.39 -28.97 -28.84
C ALA A 15 18.57 -27.89 -28.09
N PHE A 16 18.60 -26.63 -28.55
CA PHE A 16 17.90 -25.50 -27.95
C PHE A 16 17.29 -24.59 -29.03
N CYS A 17 16.18 -23.95 -28.71
CA CYS A 17 15.54 -22.96 -29.58
C CYS A 17 16.31 -21.64 -29.60
N GLY A 18 16.89 -21.29 -30.75
CA GLY A 18 17.66 -20.05 -30.93
C GLY A 18 16.88 -18.73 -30.73
N LYS A 19 15.54 -18.77 -30.60
CA LYS A 19 14.70 -17.58 -30.34
C LYS A 19 14.31 -17.39 -28.87
N CYS A 20 14.23 -18.47 -28.07
CA CYS A 20 13.71 -18.39 -26.69
C CYS A 20 14.48 -19.25 -25.66
N GLY A 21 15.61 -19.87 -26.05
CA GLY A 21 16.45 -20.69 -25.18
C GLY A 21 15.86 -22.04 -24.74
N ALA A 22 14.59 -22.34 -25.07
CA ALA A 22 13.95 -23.58 -24.62
C ALA A 22 14.65 -24.84 -25.15
N PRO A 23 14.91 -25.86 -24.31
CA PRO A 23 15.51 -27.12 -24.76
C PRO A 23 14.57 -27.92 -25.66
N VAL A 24 15.16 -28.65 -26.61
CA VAL A 24 14.47 -29.35 -27.69
C VAL A 24 14.82 -30.84 -27.63
N GLY A 25 14.13 -31.60 -26.77
CA GLY A 25 14.37 -33.04 -26.63
C GLY A 25 13.82 -33.74 -25.38
N ALA A 26 13.27 -33.01 -24.40
CA ALA A 26 12.74 -33.61 -23.18
C ALA A 26 11.39 -34.33 -23.41
N GLN A 27 11.43 -35.60 -23.80
CA GLN A 27 10.24 -36.46 -23.78
C GLN A 27 9.87 -36.86 -22.35
N VAL A 28 8.58 -36.76 -22.04
CA VAL A 28 8.00 -37.22 -20.77
C VAL A 28 7.99 -38.75 -20.73
N GLY A 29 8.54 -39.36 -19.67
CA GLY A 29 8.60 -40.82 -19.50
C GLY A 29 8.08 -41.25 -18.12
N GLY A 30 7.17 -42.23 -18.09
CA GLY A 30 6.52 -42.70 -16.86
C GLY A 30 6.78 -44.17 -16.51
N ALA A 31 6.77 -44.45 -15.22
CA ALA A 31 6.42 -45.72 -14.56
C ALA A 31 7.04 -47.06 -15.03
N ALA A 32 8.23 -47.38 -14.49
CA ALA A 32 8.59 -48.69 -13.89
C ALA A 32 8.55 -49.99 -14.76
N PRO A 33 8.82 -51.19 -14.21
CA PRO A 33 9.71 -51.59 -13.11
C PRO A 33 10.82 -52.58 -13.57
N THR A 34 11.84 -52.85 -12.73
CA THR A 34 12.83 -53.92 -12.97
C THR A 34 12.86 -54.96 -11.84
N LYS A 35 12.98 -56.25 -12.21
CA LYS A 35 13.18 -57.39 -11.31
C LYS A 35 14.65 -57.81 -11.30
N ASN A 36 15.16 -58.22 -10.13
CA ASN A 36 16.01 -59.39 -9.84
C ASN A 36 16.60 -59.20 -8.42
N ALA A 37 16.57 -60.10 -7.42
CA ALA A 37 16.47 -61.56 -7.28
C ALA A 37 17.82 -62.25 -6.99
N GLN A 38 17.86 -63.04 -5.89
CA GLN A 38 18.99 -63.81 -5.32
C GLN A 38 20.13 -62.93 -4.74
N GLY A 39 20.74 -63.20 -3.56
CA GLY A 39 20.60 -64.21 -2.48
C GLY A 39 21.92 -64.27 -1.66
N ALA A 40 22.10 -64.90 -0.49
CA ALA A 40 21.27 -65.47 0.60
C ALA A 40 22.27 -65.88 1.76
N ALA A 41 21.98 -66.25 3.01
CA ALA A 41 20.78 -66.46 3.85
C ALA A 41 21.16 -66.41 5.37
N GLY A 42 20.18 -66.53 6.29
CA GLY A 42 20.37 -66.67 7.77
C GLY A 42 19.89 -65.43 8.55
N ALA A 43 18.82 -65.40 9.36
CA ALA A 43 18.37 -66.25 10.49
C ALA A 43 19.23 -66.05 11.76
N ALA A 44 18.70 -65.77 12.96
CA ALA A 44 17.37 -65.35 13.45
C ALA A 44 17.57 -64.74 14.89
N VAL A 45 16.63 -64.39 15.79
CA VAL A 45 15.17 -64.59 16.02
C VAL A 45 14.67 -63.40 16.90
N GLY A 46 13.37 -63.01 16.88
CA GLY A 46 12.73 -62.43 18.08
C GLY A 46 11.66 -61.33 17.95
N GLY A 47 10.40 -61.69 18.26
CA GLY A 47 9.45 -60.91 19.10
C GLY A 47 9.02 -59.48 18.72
N ALA A 48 7.79 -59.34 18.21
CA ALA A 48 6.97 -58.14 18.42
C ALA A 48 6.10 -58.30 19.70
N PRO A 49 5.53 -57.21 20.25
CA PRO A 49 4.15 -56.89 19.87
C PRO A 49 3.86 -55.38 19.68
N ALA A 50 2.75 -55.07 19.00
CA ALA A 50 2.31 -53.70 18.70
C ALA A 50 1.27 -53.15 19.71
N PRO A 51 1.14 -51.82 19.86
CA PRO A 51 -0.01 -51.18 20.48
C PRO A 51 -1.25 -51.21 19.56
N LYS A 52 -2.44 -51.05 20.14
CA LYS A 52 -3.74 -51.32 19.48
C LYS A 52 -4.38 -50.08 18.83
N LYS A 53 -5.16 -50.31 17.76
CA LYS A 53 -6.20 -49.38 17.30
C LYS A 53 -7.45 -49.50 18.17
N ASN A 54 -8.10 -48.36 18.45
CA ASN A 54 -9.50 -48.28 18.85
C ASN A 54 -10.25 -47.33 17.89
N GLY A 55 -11.45 -47.71 17.44
CA GLY A 55 -12.49 -46.77 16.99
C GLY A 55 -13.54 -46.63 18.10
N ALA A 56 -14.64 -45.88 17.98
CA ALA A 56 -15.11 -44.97 16.93
C ALA A 56 -16.04 -43.91 17.61
N LYS A 57 -16.61 -42.92 16.92
CA LYS A 57 -17.91 -43.04 16.21
C LYS A 57 -18.23 -41.76 15.41
N ILE A 58 -19.15 -41.91 14.46
CA ILE A 58 -19.75 -40.83 13.65
C ILE A 58 -20.81 -40.08 14.46
N GLY A 59 -20.95 -38.77 14.23
CA GLY A 59 -22.04 -37.94 14.74
C GLY A 59 -22.33 -36.78 13.80
N ALA A 60 -23.13 -37.02 12.75
CA ALA A 60 -23.59 -35.97 11.84
C ALA A 60 -25.02 -35.56 12.19
N VAL A 61 -25.26 -34.26 12.35
CA VAL A 61 -26.60 -33.66 12.38
C VAL A 61 -26.57 -32.43 11.49
N ALA A 62 -27.40 -32.43 10.45
CA ALA A 62 -27.60 -31.26 9.60
C ALA A 62 -28.85 -30.49 10.07
N ALA A 63 -28.74 -29.16 10.11
CA ALA A 63 -29.87 -28.24 10.16
C ALA A 63 -29.60 -27.14 9.12
N VAL A 64 -30.64 -26.72 8.39
CA VAL A 64 -30.48 -26.10 7.06
C VAL A 64 -31.37 -24.86 6.94
N VAL A 65 -30.77 -23.74 6.49
CA VAL A 65 -31.40 -22.50 5.96
C VAL A 65 -32.37 -21.75 6.89
N VAL A 66 -31.99 -20.51 7.31
CA VAL A 66 -32.64 -19.23 6.90
C VAL A 66 -31.65 -18.04 7.10
N VAL A 67 -30.75 -17.77 6.14
CA VAL A 67 -29.95 -16.49 6.12
C VAL A 67 -29.71 -15.92 4.71
N LEU A 68 -30.25 -16.51 3.63
CA LEU A 68 -29.92 -16.15 2.23
C LEU A 68 -30.71 -14.98 1.63
N VAL A 69 -31.44 -14.20 2.44
CA VAL A 69 -32.24 -13.05 1.95
C VAL A 69 -31.88 -11.73 2.66
N VAL A 70 -31.27 -11.76 3.84
CA VAL A 70 -30.93 -10.55 4.60
C VAL A 70 -29.65 -9.87 4.10
N LEU A 71 -28.66 -10.66 3.66
CA LEU A 71 -27.34 -10.14 3.25
C LEU A 71 -27.37 -9.28 1.96
N VAL A 72 -28.43 -9.35 1.16
CA VAL A 72 -28.62 -8.51 -0.04
C VAL A 72 -29.19 -7.13 0.31
N ALA A 73 -29.84 -6.98 1.48
CA ALA A 73 -30.35 -5.70 1.97
C ALA A 73 -29.32 -4.94 2.84
N GLY A 74 -28.41 -5.65 3.49
CA GLY A 74 -27.45 -5.08 4.46
C GLY A 74 -26.42 -4.10 3.88
N PHE A 75 -26.27 -4.03 2.55
CA PHE A 75 -25.34 -3.10 1.89
C PHE A 75 -25.98 -1.77 1.46
N ALA A 76 -27.27 -1.54 1.73
CA ALA A 76 -27.97 -0.30 1.38
C ALA A 76 -28.07 0.72 2.54
N THR A 77 -27.76 0.34 3.79
CA THR A 77 -27.94 1.19 4.98
C THR A 77 -26.89 0.92 6.06
N ASN A 78 -25.95 1.87 6.24
CA ASN A 78 -25.08 2.10 7.41
C ASN A 78 -24.47 0.87 8.12
N TRP A 79 -23.27 0.44 7.67
CA TRP A 79 -22.41 -0.50 8.43
C TRP A 79 -21.22 0.16 9.15
N PHE A 80 -20.65 1.24 8.61
CA PHE A 80 -19.54 1.95 9.27
C PHE A 80 -20.02 2.70 10.53
N GLY A 81 -19.79 2.09 11.69
CA GLY A 81 -20.36 2.45 12.99
C GLY A 81 -19.73 3.65 13.70
N LEU A 82 -19.66 4.83 13.06
CA LEU A 82 -19.29 6.07 13.74
C LEU A 82 -20.48 6.64 14.55
N ALA A 83 -20.70 6.08 15.74
CA ALA A 83 -21.73 6.54 16.68
C ALA A 83 -21.24 6.41 18.14
N GLY A 84 -20.15 7.11 18.51
CA GLY A 84 -19.43 6.88 19.78
C GLY A 84 -19.05 8.11 20.62
N VAL A 85 -19.10 9.34 20.09
CA VAL A 85 -18.71 10.55 20.84
C VAL A 85 -19.86 11.55 20.92
N GLN A 86 -20.50 11.63 22.09
CA GLN A 86 -21.35 12.76 22.46
C GLN A 86 -20.47 13.90 22.99
N PRO A 87 -20.63 15.16 22.54
CA PRO A 87 -19.93 16.28 23.13
C PRO A 87 -20.40 16.47 24.58
N LYS A 88 -19.45 16.50 25.52
CA LYS A 88 -19.76 16.76 26.93
C LYS A 88 -20.23 18.21 27.10
N GLU A 89 -21.34 18.38 27.81
CA GLU A 89 -22.00 19.68 27.99
C GLU A 89 -21.05 20.77 28.52
N ALA A 90 -21.19 21.97 27.97
CA ALA A 90 -20.49 23.15 28.47
C ALA A 90 -21.08 23.55 29.82
N VAL A 91 -20.24 23.56 30.86
CA VAL A 91 -20.66 24.00 32.21
C VAL A 91 -20.86 25.51 32.20
N GLU A 92 -22.10 25.95 32.42
CA GLU A 92 -22.43 27.36 32.63
C GLU A 92 -21.72 27.88 33.89
N VAL A 93 -20.90 28.93 33.74
CA VAL A 93 -20.37 29.71 34.87
C VAL A 93 -21.28 30.92 35.06
N PRO A 94 -21.96 31.07 36.22
CA PRO A 94 -22.95 32.11 36.40
C PRO A 94 -22.32 33.50 36.52
N ALA A 95 -23.05 34.51 36.03
CA ALA A 95 -22.62 35.91 36.12
C ALA A 95 -22.56 36.40 37.59
N SER A 96 -21.43 37.01 37.96
CA SER A 96 -21.34 37.91 39.11
C SER A 96 -21.44 39.37 38.65
N SER A 97 -21.85 40.25 39.55
CA SER A 97 -22.40 41.57 39.21
C SER A 97 -21.60 42.74 39.79
N GLN A 98 -21.95 43.95 39.32
CA GLN A 98 -21.54 45.27 39.83
C GLN A 98 -20.08 45.67 39.57
N ASN A 99 -19.90 46.70 38.73
CA ASN A 99 -19.74 48.07 39.26
C ASN A 99 -20.17 49.11 38.20
N THR A 100 -20.33 50.36 38.64
CA THR A 100 -21.00 51.45 37.91
C THR A 100 -20.02 52.63 37.70
N GLU A 101 -20.47 53.68 37.01
CA GLU A 101 -19.81 54.99 36.78
C GLU A 101 -18.81 54.99 35.59
N GLY A 102 -18.93 55.89 34.59
CA GLY A 102 -19.95 56.91 34.36
C GLY A 102 -19.78 57.71 33.05
N GLN A 103 -20.55 58.80 32.90
CA GLN A 103 -20.46 59.87 31.87
C GLN A 103 -20.89 59.58 30.41
N GLN A 104 -22.22 59.55 30.22
CA GLN A 104 -23.02 60.44 29.35
C GLN A 104 -22.39 61.17 28.13
N GLY A 105 -23.07 61.04 26.98
CA GLY A 105 -23.30 62.09 25.97
C GLY A 105 -22.94 61.73 24.53
N ALA A 106 -23.64 62.17 23.47
CA ALA A 106 -25.02 62.66 23.28
C ALA A 106 -25.27 62.77 21.74
N ASP A 107 -26.53 62.64 21.27
CA ASP A 107 -26.99 62.74 19.85
C ASP A 107 -26.36 61.72 18.85
N ALA A 108 -27.07 61.08 17.92
CA ALA A 108 -28.05 61.50 16.89
C ALA A 108 -27.38 62.12 15.64
N THR A 109 -27.79 61.85 14.37
CA THR A 109 -29.04 61.21 13.87
C THR A 109 -28.86 60.62 12.45
N VAL A 110 -29.47 59.45 12.20
CA VAL A 110 -30.35 59.09 11.04
C VAL A 110 -29.88 59.25 9.56
N GLN A 111 -29.90 58.10 8.86
CA GLN A 111 -30.25 57.83 7.43
C GLN A 111 -29.53 58.51 6.25
N GLY A 112 -29.36 57.73 5.16
CA GLY A 112 -29.07 58.25 3.82
C GLY A 112 -28.43 57.21 2.89
N ALA A 113 -29.22 56.45 2.13
CA ALA A 113 -28.73 55.52 1.10
C ALA A 113 -28.86 56.14 -0.30
N ALA A 114 -27.85 55.95 -1.15
CA ALA A 114 -27.92 56.16 -2.59
C ALA A 114 -26.88 55.27 -3.29
N GLU A 115 -27.31 54.55 -4.33
CA GLU A 115 -26.44 53.79 -5.21
C GLU A 115 -25.82 54.73 -6.27
N GLN A 116 -24.62 54.43 -6.76
CA GLN A 116 -24.21 54.89 -8.07
C GLN A 116 -23.27 53.90 -8.76
N GLN A 117 -23.64 53.52 -9.98
CA GLN A 117 -22.96 52.59 -10.86
C GLN A 117 -22.27 53.39 -11.97
N GLY A 118 -21.05 53.04 -12.34
CA GLY A 118 -20.30 53.78 -13.36
C GLY A 118 -19.14 52.97 -13.94
N ASP A 119 -19.15 52.82 -15.27
CA ASP A 119 -18.17 52.00 -15.99
C ASP A 119 -16.81 52.68 -16.16
N ALA A 120 -15.74 51.89 -16.04
CA ALA A 120 -14.44 52.11 -16.66
C ALA A 120 -13.88 50.73 -17.04
N ALA A 121 -13.99 50.33 -18.31
CA ALA A 121 -13.07 50.66 -19.41
C ALA A 121 -11.88 49.69 -19.49
N ALA A 122 -11.71 49.07 -20.65
CA ALA A 122 -10.72 48.01 -20.86
C ALA A 122 -9.28 48.53 -20.95
N GLY A 123 -8.33 47.69 -20.54
CA GLY A 123 -6.89 47.87 -20.76
C GLY A 123 -6.24 46.51 -21.06
N ASP A 124 -5.33 46.48 -22.03
CA ASP A 124 -4.91 45.24 -22.68
C ASP A 124 -4.01 44.34 -21.82
N ALA A 125 -4.53 43.18 -21.44
CA ALA A 125 -3.74 42.09 -20.86
C ALA A 125 -2.95 41.34 -21.96
N GLN A 126 -1.88 41.96 -22.45
CA GLN A 126 -1.01 41.38 -23.48
C GLN A 126 -0.36 40.08 -22.95
N GLY A 127 -0.79 38.94 -23.50
CA GLY A 127 -0.39 37.61 -23.04
C GLY A 127 1.09 37.29 -23.22
N GLY A 128 1.90 37.62 -22.21
CA GLY A 128 3.27 37.12 -22.08
C GLY A 128 3.26 35.66 -21.66
N SER A 129 3.88 34.78 -22.44
CA SER A 129 4.07 33.38 -22.08
C SER A 129 4.98 33.27 -20.85
N GLN A 130 4.40 32.96 -19.69
CA GLN A 130 5.18 32.52 -18.53
C GLN A 130 5.81 31.17 -18.86
N GLY A 131 7.09 31.19 -19.26
CA GLY A 131 7.92 30.00 -19.13
C GLY A 131 7.97 29.61 -17.66
N ALA A 132 7.87 28.31 -17.36
CA ALA A 132 7.71 27.81 -16.01
C ALA A 132 8.86 28.28 -15.10
N ALA A 133 8.58 29.24 -14.23
CA ALA A 133 9.41 29.53 -13.09
C ALA A 133 9.18 28.40 -12.07
N GLY A 134 10.20 27.61 -11.79
CA GLY A 134 10.11 26.56 -10.77
C GLY A 134 9.76 27.14 -9.41
N ALA A 135 9.20 26.29 -8.54
CA ALA A 135 8.75 26.68 -7.20
C ALA A 135 9.86 27.40 -6.40
N ALA A 136 9.47 28.32 -5.51
CA ALA A 136 10.42 28.97 -4.62
C ALA A 136 10.94 27.97 -3.58
N VAL A 137 12.25 27.86 -3.40
CA VAL A 137 12.87 26.92 -2.44
C VAL A 137 12.48 27.30 -1.00
N LYS A 138 11.99 26.30 -0.24
CA LYS A 138 11.59 26.42 1.16
C LYS A 138 12.43 25.50 2.06
N SER A 139 12.29 25.64 3.38
CA SER A 139 13.16 25.00 4.37
C SER A 139 12.85 23.53 4.68
N ALA A 140 11.64 23.05 4.37
CA ALA A 140 11.20 21.67 4.63
C ALA A 140 9.93 21.35 3.82
N VAL A 141 9.60 20.06 3.67
CA VAL A 141 8.41 19.56 2.95
C VAL A 141 7.11 20.23 3.42
N GLU A 142 6.92 20.36 4.74
CA GLU A 142 5.78 21.05 5.36
C GLU A 142 5.50 22.45 4.78
N ALA A 143 6.54 23.24 4.50
CA ALA A 143 6.39 24.63 4.09
C ALA A 143 5.82 24.80 2.66
N TYR A 144 5.83 23.74 1.85
CA TYR A 144 5.27 23.75 0.50
C TYR A 144 3.76 23.47 0.50
N THR A 145 3.06 24.03 -0.49
CA THR A 145 1.69 23.63 -0.86
C THR A 145 1.73 22.36 -1.72
N TRP A 146 0.59 21.69 -1.87
CA TRP A 146 0.48 20.55 -2.77
C TRP A 146 0.71 20.93 -4.24
N ASP A 147 0.32 22.14 -4.67
CA ASP A 147 0.65 22.68 -6.01
C ASP A 147 2.17 22.82 -6.24
N GLU A 148 2.91 23.35 -5.26
CA GLU A 148 4.36 23.50 -5.36
C GLU A 148 5.07 22.14 -5.32
N LEU A 149 4.63 21.23 -4.46
CA LEU A 149 5.15 19.86 -4.42
C LEU A 149 4.87 19.12 -5.73
N SER A 150 3.72 19.35 -6.37
CA SER A 150 3.40 18.78 -7.70
C SER A 150 4.28 19.35 -8.81
N GLN A 151 4.59 20.66 -8.77
CA GLN A 151 5.53 21.28 -9.71
C GLN A 151 6.96 20.73 -9.53
N ILE A 152 7.40 20.56 -8.28
CA ILE A 152 8.70 19.96 -7.97
C ILE A 152 8.71 18.48 -8.38
N SER A 153 7.62 17.75 -8.13
CA SER A 153 7.45 16.37 -8.58
C SER A 153 7.53 16.24 -10.11
N ALA A 154 6.97 17.20 -10.85
CA ALA A 154 7.10 17.25 -12.30
C ALA A 154 8.57 17.48 -12.77
N GLU A 155 9.39 18.24 -12.03
CA GLU A 155 10.83 18.35 -12.33
C GLU A 155 11.58 17.05 -11.98
N ILE A 156 11.29 16.44 -10.82
CA ILE A 156 11.93 15.20 -10.35
C ILE A 156 11.58 14.02 -11.27
N GLY A 157 10.30 13.84 -11.63
CA GLY A 157 9.81 12.80 -12.54
C GLY A 157 10.18 13.02 -14.02
N ALA A 158 10.75 14.18 -14.37
CA ALA A 158 11.35 14.47 -15.66
C ALA A 158 12.89 14.32 -15.68
N ALA A 159 13.50 13.95 -14.55
CA ALA A 159 14.92 13.64 -14.49
C ALA A 159 15.27 12.37 -15.30
N GLY A 160 16.49 12.29 -15.81
CA GLY A 160 16.93 11.18 -16.68
C GLY A 160 17.18 9.85 -15.96
N ASP A 161 17.44 9.90 -14.65
CA ASP A 161 17.68 8.75 -13.77
C ASP A 161 17.46 9.14 -12.30
N GLU A 162 17.51 8.15 -11.41
CA GLU A 162 17.31 8.30 -9.95
C GLU A 162 18.32 9.26 -9.28
N ALA A 163 19.58 9.29 -9.75
CA ALA A 163 20.59 10.19 -9.19
C ALA A 163 20.30 11.64 -9.60
N ALA A 164 19.88 11.88 -10.85
CA ALA A 164 19.42 13.18 -11.30
C ALA A 164 18.12 13.61 -10.58
N ALA A 165 17.21 12.68 -10.28
CA ALA A 165 16.01 12.93 -9.49
C ALA A 165 16.34 13.40 -8.05
N ILE A 166 17.31 12.74 -7.39
CA ILE A 166 17.84 13.15 -6.08
C ILE A 166 18.52 14.52 -6.16
N GLU A 167 19.32 14.81 -7.19
CA GLU A 167 19.91 16.15 -7.39
C GLU A 167 18.88 17.25 -7.67
N VAL A 168 17.66 16.93 -8.13
CA VAL A 168 16.53 17.86 -8.12
C VAL A 168 15.96 18.02 -6.71
N ALA A 169 15.63 16.92 -6.02
CA ALA A 169 15.06 16.93 -4.67
C ALA A 169 15.91 17.71 -3.65
N LYS A 170 17.25 17.64 -3.79
CA LYS A 170 18.22 18.40 -2.99
C LYS A 170 18.09 19.92 -3.14
N LYS A 171 17.80 20.44 -4.34
CA LYS A 171 17.59 21.90 -4.58
C LYS A 171 16.45 22.44 -3.73
N TYR A 172 15.44 21.60 -3.50
CA TYR A 172 14.18 21.93 -2.85
C TYR A 172 14.14 21.55 -1.36
N ASN A 173 15.26 21.09 -0.79
CA ASN A 173 15.34 20.59 0.60
C ASN A 173 14.30 19.48 0.91
N LEU A 174 14.01 18.61 -0.07
CA LEU A 174 13.12 17.46 0.10
C LEU A 174 13.83 16.20 0.62
N CYS A 175 15.14 16.26 0.84
CA CYS A 175 16.01 15.19 1.36
C CYS A 175 17.22 15.84 2.07
N THR A 176 18.11 15.05 2.70
CA THR A 176 19.32 15.59 3.33
C THR A 176 20.29 16.18 2.29
N PRO A 177 21.31 17.00 2.69
CA PRO A 177 22.33 17.50 1.77
C PRO A 177 23.13 16.42 1.03
N GLU A 178 23.16 15.20 1.56
CA GLU A 178 23.77 13.99 0.97
C GLU A 178 22.82 13.26 0.01
N GLY A 179 21.57 13.73 -0.14
CA GLY A 179 20.53 13.12 -0.96
C GLY A 179 19.72 12.01 -0.28
N LYS A 180 19.84 11.85 1.04
CA LYS A 180 19.20 10.76 1.80
C LYS A 180 17.78 11.08 2.28
N LEU A 181 17.01 10.04 2.58
CA LEU A 181 15.77 10.13 3.34
C LEU A 181 16.01 9.57 4.75
N ASP A 182 16.04 10.46 5.76
CA ASP A 182 16.22 10.10 7.17
C ASP A 182 14.89 10.00 7.94
N GLY A 183 13.77 10.26 7.26
CA GLY A 183 12.43 10.24 7.81
C GLY A 183 11.95 11.59 8.34
N THR A 184 12.76 12.64 8.33
CA THR A 184 12.34 14.01 8.69
C THR A 184 11.57 14.73 7.57
N GLN A 185 11.47 14.12 6.39
CA GLN A 185 10.82 14.63 5.18
C GLN A 185 9.29 14.51 5.26
N VAL A 186 8.70 15.21 6.24
CA VAL A 186 7.29 15.06 6.67
C VAL A 186 6.47 16.32 6.38
N LYS A 187 5.19 16.11 6.06
CA LYS A 187 4.16 17.14 5.96
C LYS A 187 2.89 16.73 6.71
N SER A 188 2.23 17.69 7.37
CA SER A 188 0.98 17.51 8.10
C SER A 188 -0.22 17.43 7.16
N VAL A 189 -1.20 16.59 7.49
CA VAL A 189 -2.48 16.48 6.78
C VAL A 189 -3.61 16.48 7.79
N THR A 190 -4.63 17.30 7.54
CA THR A 190 -5.93 17.22 8.23
C THR A 190 -6.90 16.49 7.32
N LEU A 191 -7.46 15.39 7.79
CA LEU A 191 -8.49 14.64 7.09
C LEU A 191 -9.86 15.31 7.25
N ALA A 192 -10.80 14.99 6.36
CA ALA A 192 -12.13 15.61 6.28
C ALA A 192 -13.03 15.39 7.52
N ASP A 193 -12.70 14.41 8.35
CA ASP A 193 -13.32 14.15 9.66
C ASP A 193 -12.73 14.99 10.82
N GLY A 194 -11.64 15.73 10.55
CA GLY A 194 -10.86 16.47 11.54
C GLY A 194 -9.68 15.69 12.13
N THR A 195 -9.41 14.45 11.70
CA THR A 195 -8.26 13.67 12.16
C THR A 195 -6.96 14.30 11.66
N GLN A 196 -6.07 14.63 12.59
CA GLN A 196 -4.71 15.06 12.27
C GLN A 196 -3.82 13.84 12.02
N THR A 197 -3.14 13.83 10.89
CA THR A 197 -2.12 12.83 10.55
C THR A 197 -0.94 13.52 9.85
N THR A 198 0.05 12.74 9.43
CA THR A 198 1.19 13.21 8.65
C THR A 198 1.44 12.30 7.45
N VAL A 199 2.22 12.77 6.50
CA VAL A 199 2.69 12.02 5.33
C VAL A 199 4.19 12.27 5.15
N GLN A 200 4.92 11.23 4.74
CA GLN A 200 6.37 11.17 4.74
C GLN A 200 6.88 10.72 3.37
N ILE A 201 7.88 11.41 2.81
CA ILE A 201 8.48 11.02 1.53
C ILE A 201 9.22 9.69 1.71
N VAL A 202 8.95 8.71 0.82
CA VAL A 202 9.63 7.40 0.81
C VAL A 202 10.62 7.24 -0.34
N GLY A 203 10.47 7.98 -1.43
CA GLY A 203 11.37 7.92 -2.57
C GLY A 203 11.07 8.94 -3.67
N PHE A 204 11.99 9.03 -4.63
CA PHE A 204 11.93 9.94 -5.77
C PHE A 204 12.00 9.17 -7.09
N ALA A 205 11.24 9.59 -8.10
CA ALA A 205 11.22 8.99 -9.44
C ALA A 205 11.06 7.44 -9.48
N HIS A 206 10.47 6.86 -8.43
CA HIS A 206 10.43 5.41 -8.22
C HIS A 206 9.30 4.77 -9.01
N ASP A 207 8.07 5.24 -8.81
CA ASP A 207 6.86 4.70 -9.40
C ASP A 207 6.58 5.23 -10.82
N ASP A 208 6.12 4.36 -11.71
CA ASP A 208 5.64 4.74 -13.05
C ASP A 208 4.16 5.11 -12.99
N LYS A 209 3.80 6.29 -13.52
CA LYS A 209 2.42 6.73 -13.65
C LYS A 209 1.70 5.90 -14.69
N THR A 210 0.44 5.57 -14.45
CA THR A 210 -0.44 4.91 -15.42
C THR A 210 -0.62 5.74 -16.71
N SER A 211 -0.42 7.06 -16.63
CA SER A 211 -0.39 7.98 -17.78
C SER A 211 0.96 8.05 -18.53
N GLY A 212 1.99 7.36 -18.03
CA GLY A 212 3.34 7.30 -18.60
C GLY A 212 4.36 8.22 -17.91
N GLY A 213 5.61 7.72 -17.80
CA GLY A 213 6.71 8.41 -17.12
C GLY A 213 6.60 8.36 -15.59
N LYS A 214 7.64 8.82 -14.89
CA LYS A 214 7.72 8.70 -13.43
C LYS A 214 6.80 9.67 -12.69
N ALA A 215 6.26 9.21 -11.57
CA ALA A 215 5.83 10.10 -10.49
C ALA A 215 7.09 10.58 -9.76
N GLY A 216 7.18 11.87 -9.46
CA GLY A 216 8.42 12.45 -8.94
C GLY A 216 8.62 12.17 -7.46
N ILE A 217 7.55 12.14 -6.66
CA ILE A 217 7.61 11.98 -5.20
C ILE A 217 6.58 10.93 -4.76
N THR A 218 7.05 9.88 -4.09
CA THR A 218 6.19 8.89 -3.42
C THR A 218 6.11 9.18 -1.92
N PHE A 219 4.91 9.08 -1.34
CA PHE A 219 4.64 9.26 0.08
C PHE A 219 4.08 8.00 0.75
N ILE A 220 4.28 7.87 2.07
CA ILE A 220 3.54 6.98 2.98
C ILE A 220 2.84 7.84 4.05
N PHE A 221 1.69 7.39 4.57
CA PHE A 221 1.12 7.98 5.78
C PHE A 221 1.98 7.72 7.02
N GLY A 222 2.07 8.73 7.89
CA GLY A 222 2.92 8.71 9.09
C GLY A 222 2.42 7.72 10.15
N ASP A 223 1.09 7.61 10.28
CA ASP A 223 0.34 6.73 11.19
C ASP A 223 -0.87 6.11 10.48
N CYS A 224 -1.59 5.20 11.13
CA CYS A 224 -2.77 4.54 10.56
C CYS A 224 -3.93 5.54 10.37
N VAL A 225 -4.51 5.59 9.16
CA VAL A 225 -5.69 6.45 8.86
C VAL A 225 -7.02 5.86 9.32
N GLY A 226 -6.99 4.63 9.87
CA GLY A 226 -8.13 3.87 10.34
C GLY A 226 -7.76 2.38 10.48
N GLU A 227 -8.76 1.56 10.77
CA GLU A 227 -8.66 0.09 10.76
C GLU A 227 -9.68 -0.51 9.78
N ALA A 228 -9.29 -1.58 9.07
CA ALA A 228 -10.20 -2.32 8.20
C ALA A 228 -9.68 -3.76 7.94
N PRO A 229 -10.56 -4.72 7.64
CA PRO A 229 -10.15 -6.03 7.13
C PRO A 229 -9.74 -5.92 5.65
N MET A 230 -8.77 -6.73 5.24
CA MET A 230 -8.33 -6.81 3.84
C MET A 230 -9.46 -7.31 2.91
N ASN A 231 -10.22 -8.32 3.37
CA ASN A 231 -11.41 -8.87 2.72
C ASN A 231 -12.45 -9.27 3.78
N PRO A 232 -13.76 -9.29 3.47
CA PRO A 232 -14.82 -9.52 4.46
C PRO A 232 -14.98 -11.00 4.87
N THR A 233 -14.19 -11.88 4.25
CA THR A 233 -14.11 -13.31 4.53
C THR A 233 -12.64 -13.75 4.46
N ASP A 234 -12.35 -14.93 4.99
CA ASP A 234 -11.01 -15.50 5.04
C ASP A 234 -10.58 -16.01 3.65
N THR A 235 -10.08 -15.10 2.81
CA THR A 235 -9.69 -15.40 1.44
C THR A 235 -8.73 -14.36 0.85
N ASN A 236 -7.73 -14.83 0.11
CA ASN A 236 -6.87 -14.01 -0.74
C ASN A 236 -7.04 -14.25 -2.25
N ALA A 237 -8.10 -14.97 -2.65
CA ALA A 237 -8.33 -15.31 -4.05
C ALA A 237 -8.56 -14.05 -4.92
N GLY A 238 -7.78 -13.91 -6.00
CA GLY A 238 -7.73 -12.69 -6.82
C GLY A 238 -6.75 -11.61 -6.30
N GLY A 239 -6.01 -11.90 -5.23
CA GLY A 239 -4.91 -11.08 -4.73
C GLY A 239 -5.30 -9.62 -4.44
N TRP A 240 -4.38 -8.69 -4.70
CA TRP A 240 -4.60 -7.27 -4.44
C TRP A 240 -5.69 -6.65 -5.34
N GLU A 241 -5.67 -6.95 -6.64
CA GLU A 241 -6.61 -6.42 -7.63
C GLU A 241 -8.08 -6.63 -7.23
N ALA A 242 -8.41 -7.80 -6.68
CA ALA A 242 -9.75 -8.19 -6.24
C ALA A 242 -10.05 -7.89 -4.76
N SER A 243 -9.09 -7.34 -4.00
CA SER A 243 -9.27 -7.11 -2.56
C SER A 243 -10.28 -6.00 -2.25
N GLN A 244 -11.05 -6.15 -1.17
CA GLN A 244 -11.95 -5.09 -0.72
C GLN A 244 -11.16 -3.85 -0.26
N MET A 245 -10.00 -4.04 0.36
CA MET A 245 -9.08 -2.97 0.76
C MET A 245 -8.70 -2.04 -0.39
N ARG A 246 -8.33 -2.58 -1.56
CA ARG A 246 -7.98 -1.79 -2.73
C ARG A 246 -9.13 -0.89 -3.18
N GLY A 247 -10.36 -1.41 -3.12
CA GLY A 247 -11.58 -0.63 -3.33
C GLY A 247 -11.73 0.48 -2.30
N TYR A 248 -11.79 0.11 -1.01
CA TYR A 248 -11.95 1.00 0.14
C TYR A 248 -10.93 2.16 0.18
N LEU A 249 -9.68 1.93 -0.22
CA LEU A 249 -8.70 3.00 -0.38
C LEU A 249 -9.14 4.01 -1.45
N ASN A 250 -9.43 3.54 -2.65
CA ASN A 250 -9.69 4.40 -3.81
C ASN A 250 -11.13 4.94 -3.88
N SER A 251 -12.03 4.47 -3.00
CA SER A 251 -13.32 5.12 -2.69
C SER A 251 -13.27 5.91 -1.38
N ASP A 252 -13.39 5.24 -0.24
CA ASP A 252 -13.75 5.84 1.04
C ASP A 252 -12.59 6.66 1.61
N VAL A 253 -11.37 6.11 1.66
CA VAL A 253 -10.19 6.84 2.16
C VAL A 253 -9.85 8.03 1.26
N MET A 254 -10.03 7.90 -0.06
CA MET A 254 -9.90 9.01 -1.00
C MET A 254 -10.88 10.17 -0.72
N THR A 255 -12.05 9.92 -0.11
CA THR A 255 -12.96 10.99 0.34
C THR A 255 -12.57 11.64 1.67
N LEU A 256 -11.63 11.06 2.43
CA LEU A 256 -11.11 11.66 3.67
C LEU A 256 -9.97 12.66 3.40
N LEU A 257 -9.37 12.64 2.22
CA LEU A 257 -8.27 13.54 1.87
C LEU A 257 -8.76 14.97 1.60
N PRO A 258 -8.00 16.02 2.00
CA PRO A 258 -8.33 17.38 1.62
C PRO A 258 -8.18 17.56 0.09
N GLU A 259 -9.05 18.39 -0.50
CA GLU A 259 -9.21 18.49 -1.96
C GLU A 259 -7.95 18.97 -2.70
N ASP A 260 -7.02 19.67 -2.03
CA ASP A 260 -5.75 20.11 -2.61
C ASP A 260 -4.74 18.96 -2.75
N LEU A 261 -4.55 18.15 -1.69
CA LEU A 261 -3.80 16.89 -1.77
C LEU A 261 -4.42 15.93 -2.80
N LYS A 262 -5.74 15.75 -2.74
CA LYS A 262 -6.50 14.87 -3.63
C LYS A 262 -6.41 15.28 -5.11
N SER A 263 -6.26 16.59 -5.39
CA SER A 263 -6.03 17.11 -6.75
C SER A 263 -4.60 16.94 -7.24
N ALA A 264 -3.63 16.79 -6.32
CA ALA A 264 -2.22 16.52 -6.65
C ALA A 264 -1.94 15.03 -6.93
N ILE A 265 -2.72 14.11 -6.37
CA ILE A 265 -2.46 12.66 -6.47
C ILE A 265 -2.56 12.15 -7.91
N VAL A 266 -1.50 11.47 -8.37
CA VAL A 266 -1.45 10.79 -9.67
C VAL A 266 -1.53 9.27 -9.51
N PRO A 267 -2.31 8.55 -10.35
CA PRO A 267 -2.34 7.09 -10.33
C PRO A 267 -1.04 6.51 -10.89
N VAL A 268 -0.56 5.45 -10.26
CA VAL A 268 0.66 4.71 -10.62
C VAL A 268 0.38 3.23 -10.80
N ASP A 269 1.21 2.57 -11.59
CA ASP A 269 1.11 1.15 -11.87
C ASP A 269 1.86 0.34 -10.80
N LYS A 270 1.11 -0.33 -9.92
CA LYS A 270 1.65 -1.15 -8.83
C LYS A 270 1.64 -2.63 -9.20
N LEU A 271 2.83 -3.25 -9.29
CA LEU A 271 2.94 -4.70 -9.45
C LEU A 271 2.55 -5.42 -8.15
N THR A 272 1.69 -6.43 -8.24
CA THR A 272 1.29 -7.28 -7.11
C THR A 272 0.82 -8.64 -7.61
N ASN A 273 0.97 -9.69 -6.80
CA ASN A 273 0.28 -10.96 -7.02
C ASN A 273 -1.24 -10.74 -6.97
N ASN A 274 -1.89 -10.92 -8.12
CA ASN A 274 -3.34 -10.74 -8.33
C ASN A 274 -4.07 -12.08 -8.51
N VAL A 275 -3.52 -13.16 -7.95
CA VAL A 275 -4.14 -14.50 -7.89
C VAL A 275 -4.40 -14.94 -6.45
N GLY A 276 -3.53 -14.56 -5.50
CA GLY A 276 -3.58 -15.05 -4.12
C GLY A 276 -2.65 -16.25 -3.91
N LYS A 277 -3.17 -17.38 -3.43
CA LYS A 277 -2.38 -18.64 -3.35
C LYS A 277 -1.90 -19.08 -4.74
N THR A 278 -0.58 -19.01 -5.00
CA THR A 278 0.03 -19.35 -6.29
C THR A 278 1.52 -19.67 -6.12
N GLN A 279 2.10 -20.44 -7.05
CA GLN A 279 3.55 -20.63 -7.19
C GLN A 279 4.07 -20.06 -8.52
N ASP A 280 3.21 -19.39 -9.30
CA ASP A 280 3.54 -18.83 -10.61
C ASP A 280 3.79 -17.32 -10.50
N ILE A 281 5.02 -16.90 -10.79
CA ILE A 281 5.44 -15.49 -10.81
C ILE A 281 4.64 -14.64 -11.82
N SER A 282 4.04 -15.25 -12.86
CA SER A 282 3.17 -14.52 -13.80
C SER A 282 1.80 -14.14 -13.22
N ALA A 283 1.50 -14.54 -11.99
CA ALA A 283 0.42 -13.98 -11.18
C ALA A 283 0.69 -12.52 -10.75
N VAL A 284 1.94 -12.05 -10.83
CA VAL A 284 2.29 -10.67 -10.52
C VAL A 284 1.98 -9.78 -11.73
N THR A 285 0.94 -8.96 -11.61
CA THR A 285 0.45 -8.05 -12.65
C THR A 285 0.25 -6.64 -12.10
N ALA A 286 0.10 -5.65 -12.99
CA ALA A 286 -0.04 -4.25 -12.59
C ALA A 286 -1.51 -3.87 -12.30
N THR A 287 -1.74 -3.20 -11.17
CA THR A 287 -2.95 -2.42 -10.91
C THR A 287 -2.64 -0.93 -11.02
N SER A 288 -3.55 -0.16 -11.63
CA SER A 288 -3.51 1.31 -11.63
C SER A 288 -4.18 1.80 -10.35
N ASP A 289 -3.42 2.34 -9.41
CA ASP A 289 -3.89 2.76 -8.08
C ASP A 289 -3.48 4.20 -7.76
N SER A 290 -4.40 5.00 -7.19
CA SER A 290 -4.11 6.34 -6.66
C SER A 290 -3.70 6.28 -5.18
N LEU A 291 -4.34 5.37 -4.42
CA LEU A 291 -3.94 4.97 -3.07
C LEU A 291 -3.70 3.45 -3.05
N TRP A 292 -2.58 3.01 -2.45
CA TRP A 292 -2.23 1.59 -2.30
C TRP A 292 -1.68 1.28 -0.91
N LEU A 293 -1.52 0.00 -0.57
CA LEU A 293 -0.68 -0.45 0.54
C LEU A 293 0.66 -0.97 0.00
N PHE A 294 1.73 -0.84 0.79
CA PHE A 294 3.08 -1.22 0.36
C PHE A 294 3.23 -2.74 0.21
N SER A 295 4.07 -3.20 -0.73
CA SER A 295 4.42 -4.61 -0.87
C SER A 295 5.60 -4.98 0.04
N LEU A 296 5.78 -6.27 0.33
CA LEU A 296 6.90 -6.76 1.14
C LEU A 296 8.26 -6.37 0.53
N ALA A 297 8.40 -6.44 -0.80
CA ALA A 297 9.62 -6.03 -1.48
C ALA A 297 9.84 -4.50 -1.44
N GLU A 298 8.78 -3.70 -1.48
CA GLU A 298 8.84 -2.25 -1.34
C GLU A 298 9.27 -1.79 0.06
N LEU A 299 8.88 -2.52 1.11
CA LEU A 299 9.28 -2.23 2.49
C LEU A 299 10.69 -2.73 2.80
N ALA A 300 11.00 -3.98 2.46
CA ALA A 300 12.16 -4.68 3.00
C ALA A 300 12.94 -5.56 2.00
N GLY A 301 12.64 -5.44 0.70
CA GLY A 301 13.31 -6.21 -0.35
C GLY A 301 14.79 -5.85 -0.59
N PRO A 302 15.54 -6.72 -1.30
CA PRO A 302 15.11 -8.01 -1.84
C PRO A 302 15.04 -9.11 -0.76
N ILE A 303 13.99 -9.92 -0.81
CA ILE A 303 13.74 -11.02 0.12
C ILE A 303 14.61 -12.22 -0.25
N SER A 304 15.35 -12.77 0.72
CA SER A 304 16.29 -13.88 0.48
C SER A 304 15.57 -15.22 0.36
N ALA A 305 15.58 -15.80 -0.84
CA ALA A 305 15.01 -17.12 -1.13
C ALA A 305 15.61 -18.27 -0.28
N ALA A 306 16.80 -18.10 0.28
CA ALA A 306 17.46 -19.09 1.14
C ALA A 306 17.07 -18.96 2.63
N GLU A 307 16.60 -17.80 3.05
CA GLU A 307 16.20 -17.52 4.44
C GLU A 307 14.67 -17.62 4.61
N LEU A 308 13.91 -17.17 3.61
CA LEU A 308 12.44 -17.19 3.62
C LEU A 308 11.94 -18.62 3.87
N LEU A 309 11.23 -18.78 4.98
CA LEU A 309 10.66 -20.06 5.44
C LEU A 309 11.69 -21.22 5.43
N GLY A 310 12.94 -20.92 5.81
CA GLY A 310 14.00 -21.92 5.89
C GLY A 310 14.46 -22.46 4.53
N GLY A 311 14.37 -21.65 3.47
CA GLY A 311 14.91 -21.96 2.14
C GLY A 311 14.09 -22.96 1.32
N SER A 312 12.96 -23.46 1.85
CA SER A 312 12.09 -24.41 1.13
C SER A 312 11.08 -23.72 0.18
N TYR A 313 11.00 -22.39 0.23
CA TYR A 313 9.97 -21.58 -0.44
C TYR A 313 10.58 -20.47 -1.32
N GLY A 314 11.68 -20.75 -2.02
CA GLY A 314 12.34 -19.77 -2.89
C GLY A 314 11.40 -19.14 -3.93
N TRP A 315 10.46 -19.94 -4.46
CA TRP A 315 9.40 -19.47 -5.37
C TRP A 315 8.48 -18.38 -4.78
N ALA A 316 8.33 -18.32 -3.45
CA ALA A 316 7.56 -17.27 -2.78
C ALA A 316 8.38 -15.96 -2.69
N ALA A 317 9.70 -16.07 -2.52
CA ALA A 317 10.60 -14.91 -2.62
C ALA A 317 10.65 -14.38 -4.06
N ASP A 318 10.63 -15.26 -5.08
CA ASP A 318 10.54 -14.87 -6.48
C ASP A 318 9.24 -14.09 -6.78
N ILE A 319 8.11 -14.49 -6.19
CA ILE A 319 6.84 -13.75 -6.27
C ILE A 319 6.95 -12.39 -5.58
N PHE A 320 7.33 -12.33 -4.29
CA PHE A 320 7.41 -11.06 -3.56
C PHE A 320 8.37 -10.06 -4.21
N ASN A 321 9.55 -10.51 -4.66
CA ASN A 321 10.55 -9.68 -5.32
C ASN A 321 10.14 -9.17 -6.71
N ALA A 322 9.05 -9.67 -7.29
CA ALA A 322 8.47 -9.14 -8.53
C ALA A 322 7.43 -8.02 -8.27
N GLU A 323 6.98 -7.82 -7.04
CA GLU A 323 5.97 -6.81 -6.67
C GLU A 323 6.54 -5.39 -6.48
N GLY A 324 7.84 -5.18 -6.70
CA GLY A 324 8.50 -3.88 -6.60
C GLY A 324 9.94 -3.97 -6.10
N SER A 325 10.54 -2.81 -5.86
CA SER A 325 11.87 -2.65 -5.26
C SER A 325 11.77 -1.81 -3.99
N ARG A 326 12.69 -2.01 -3.04
CA ARG A 326 12.63 -1.30 -1.75
C ARG A 326 12.77 0.21 -1.95
N TYR A 327 11.87 1.00 -1.37
CA TYR A 327 11.92 2.45 -1.44
C TYR A 327 13.19 3.02 -0.76
N GLN A 328 13.55 4.25 -1.13
CA GLN A 328 14.78 4.88 -0.66
C GLN A 328 14.80 5.05 0.86
N LEU A 329 13.72 5.57 1.48
CA LEU A 329 13.65 5.76 2.94
C LEU A 329 13.99 4.48 3.70
N PHE A 330 13.36 3.37 3.33
CA PHE A 330 13.57 2.09 4.01
C PHE A 330 14.97 1.51 3.73
N SER A 331 15.60 1.89 2.61
CA SER A 331 17.01 1.57 2.34
C SER A 331 17.98 2.45 3.15
N ASP A 332 17.67 3.74 3.33
CA ASP A 332 18.50 4.71 4.06
C ASP A 332 18.41 4.53 5.59
N THR A 333 17.24 4.15 6.13
CA THR A 333 17.06 3.81 7.55
C THR A 333 17.42 2.35 7.89
N GLY A 334 17.73 1.52 6.88
CA GLY A 334 18.27 0.17 7.08
C GLY A 334 17.25 -0.91 7.39
N VAL A 335 16.01 -0.80 6.87
CA VAL A 335 14.92 -1.75 7.09
C VAL A 335 15.28 -3.16 6.59
N ILE A 336 15.09 -4.16 7.45
CA ILE A 336 15.34 -5.58 7.17
C ILE A 336 14.06 -6.41 7.34
N TRP A 337 13.92 -7.44 6.49
CA TRP A 337 12.65 -8.14 6.30
C TRP A 337 12.25 -9.05 7.46
N ASN A 338 13.20 -9.46 8.31
CA ASN A 338 13.08 -10.54 9.29
C ASN A 338 13.34 -10.12 10.75
N ASN A 339 13.22 -8.83 11.06
CA ASN A 339 13.41 -8.28 12.40
C ASN A 339 12.53 -7.03 12.63
N GLU A 340 12.50 -6.48 13.84
CA GLU A 340 11.78 -5.23 14.14
C GLU A 340 12.43 -4.01 13.45
N ASN A 341 11.63 -3.03 13.00
CA ASN A 341 12.13 -1.82 12.31
C ASN A 341 11.38 -0.56 12.77
N SER A 342 12.04 0.35 13.49
CA SER A 342 11.41 1.56 14.04
C SER A 342 10.78 2.49 12.98
N THR A 343 11.29 2.52 11.74
CA THR A 343 10.70 3.29 10.63
C THR A 343 9.34 2.74 10.17
N LEU A 344 9.04 1.47 10.46
CA LEU A 344 7.79 0.81 10.10
C LEU A 344 6.79 0.72 11.26
N VAL A 345 7.13 1.23 12.44
CA VAL A 345 6.17 1.39 13.54
C VAL A 345 5.15 2.46 13.16
N LYS A 346 3.86 2.14 13.28
CA LYS A 346 2.74 3.03 12.96
C LYS A 346 1.74 2.99 14.10
N ASN A 347 1.18 4.12 14.47
CA ASN A 347 0.22 4.20 15.57
C ASN A 347 -1.22 4.20 15.05
N LEU A 348 -2.11 3.57 15.80
CA LEU A 348 -3.56 3.80 15.73
C LEU A 348 -3.99 4.42 17.07
N GLN A 349 -4.69 5.55 17.03
CA GLN A 349 -5.18 6.28 18.22
C GLN A 349 -4.09 6.56 19.30
N GLY A 350 -2.84 6.75 18.88
CA GLY A 350 -1.71 7.09 19.76
C GLY A 350 -1.02 5.91 20.45
N SER A 351 -1.24 4.68 20.00
CA SER A 351 -0.46 3.49 20.40
C SER A 351 0.01 2.71 19.15
N PRO A 352 1.19 2.06 19.17
CA PRO A 352 1.65 1.23 18.06
C PRO A 352 0.67 0.09 17.72
N ASP A 353 0.35 -0.07 16.45
CA ASP A 353 -0.58 -1.07 15.94
C ASP A 353 0.01 -1.83 14.73
N SER A 354 -0.53 -3.02 14.48
CA SER A 354 -0.19 -3.84 13.31
C SER A 354 -0.96 -3.36 12.08
N TRP A 355 -0.32 -3.28 10.92
CA TRP A 355 -0.91 -2.66 9.72
C TRP A 355 -0.67 -3.45 8.43
N TRP A 356 -1.62 -3.36 7.50
CA TRP A 356 -1.66 -4.20 6.29
C TRP A 356 -0.64 -3.80 5.22
N GLY A 357 -0.02 -4.81 4.59
CA GLY A 357 0.64 -4.70 3.29
C GLY A 357 -0.25 -5.27 2.16
N ARG A 358 0.04 -4.94 0.89
CA ARG A 358 -0.77 -5.43 -0.24
C ARG A 358 -0.42 -6.83 -0.75
N SER A 359 0.72 -7.37 -0.36
CA SER A 359 1.22 -8.67 -0.84
C SER A 359 0.37 -9.83 -0.29
N PRO A 360 -0.35 -10.62 -1.10
CA PRO A 360 -0.98 -11.85 -0.63
C PRO A 360 0.07 -12.87 -0.20
N TYR A 361 -0.21 -13.67 0.83
CA TYR A 361 0.70 -14.75 1.24
C TYR A 361 0.58 -15.92 0.24
N PRO A 362 1.59 -16.21 -0.60
CA PRO A 362 1.37 -17.02 -1.81
C PRO A 362 1.26 -18.52 -1.51
N ASP A 363 1.64 -18.99 -0.32
CA ASP A 363 1.33 -20.34 0.17
C ASP A 363 0.07 -20.41 1.07
N SER A 364 -0.62 -19.32 1.37
CA SER A 364 -1.92 -19.38 2.06
C SER A 364 -3.05 -19.02 1.12
N SER A 365 -4.25 -19.52 1.40
CA SER A 365 -5.48 -19.10 0.70
C SER A 365 -6.28 -18.04 1.45
N GLY A 366 -5.88 -17.69 2.68
CA GLY A 366 -6.59 -16.76 3.56
C GLY A 366 -5.79 -15.54 4.02
N ASP A 367 -4.46 -15.51 3.81
CA ASP A 367 -3.59 -14.49 4.42
C ASP A 367 -3.04 -13.45 3.43
N PHE A 368 -2.80 -12.25 3.93
CA PHE A 368 -1.95 -11.21 3.33
C PHE A 368 -0.77 -10.89 4.25
N GLN A 369 0.28 -10.26 3.70
CA GLN A 369 1.38 -9.70 4.48
C GLN A 369 0.90 -8.52 5.34
N TYR A 370 1.46 -8.39 6.53
CA TYR A 370 1.24 -7.27 7.42
C TYR A 370 2.52 -6.97 8.22
N VAL A 371 2.63 -5.74 8.70
CA VAL A 371 3.70 -5.29 9.58
C VAL A 371 3.20 -5.35 11.02
N LEU A 372 3.97 -5.99 11.90
CA LEU A 372 3.68 -6.06 13.33
C LEU A 372 3.83 -4.68 13.99
N SER A 373 3.25 -4.48 15.17
CA SER A 373 3.30 -3.20 15.91
C SER A 373 4.70 -2.80 16.41
N ASP A 374 5.69 -3.69 16.30
CA ASP A 374 7.12 -3.43 16.50
C ASP A 374 7.86 -3.00 15.20
N GLY A 375 7.15 -2.99 14.06
CA GLY A 375 7.69 -2.68 12.74
C GLY A 375 8.32 -3.88 12.01
N GLY A 376 8.10 -5.11 12.45
CA GLY A 376 8.52 -6.33 11.75
C GLY A 376 7.64 -6.65 10.52
N PRO A 377 8.15 -6.64 9.28
CA PRO A 377 7.35 -6.80 8.06
C PRO A 377 7.24 -8.26 7.58
N TYR A 378 7.44 -9.25 8.47
CA TYR A 378 7.40 -10.69 8.16
C TYR A 378 6.07 -11.37 8.54
N GLY A 379 5.05 -10.58 8.91
CA GLY A 379 3.76 -11.09 9.35
C GLY A 379 2.88 -11.55 8.18
N GLY A 380 2.21 -12.69 8.34
CA GLY A 380 1.05 -13.06 7.53
C GLY A 380 -0.18 -13.24 8.43
N TYR A 381 -1.35 -12.74 8.04
CA TYR A 381 -2.59 -12.91 8.81
C TYR A 381 -3.85 -12.95 7.96
N GLY A 382 -4.89 -13.59 8.50
CA GLY A 382 -6.16 -13.86 7.84
C GLY A 382 -6.89 -12.58 7.47
N THR A 383 -7.33 -12.47 6.22
CA THR A 383 -7.84 -11.22 5.63
C THR A 383 -9.05 -10.60 6.32
N HIS A 384 -9.77 -11.39 7.13
CA HIS A 384 -11.03 -11.03 7.77
C HIS A 384 -10.87 -10.31 9.13
N TYR A 385 -9.65 -10.15 9.63
CA TYR A 385 -9.35 -9.38 10.84
C TYR A 385 -9.11 -7.90 10.51
N SER A 386 -9.61 -6.98 11.32
CA SER A 386 -9.27 -5.56 11.21
C SER A 386 -7.84 -5.30 11.68
N TYR A 387 -7.09 -4.52 10.89
CA TYR A 387 -5.77 -3.98 11.24
C TYR A 387 -5.62 -2.57 10.68
N GLY A 388 -4.58 -1.86 11.15
CA GLY A 388 -4.24 -0.51 10.70
C GLY A 388 -4.10 -0.39 9.18
N VAL A 389 -4.62 0.71 8.64
CA VAL A 389 -4.54 1.06 7.22
C VAL A 389 -3.54 2.21 7.05
N VAL A 390 -2.46 1.97 6.30
CA VAL A 390 -1.37 2.94 6.09
C VAL A 390 -1.13 3.10 4.58
N PRO A 391 -1.82 4.05 3.92
CA PRO A 391 -1.72 4.21 2.48
C PRO A 391 -0.35 4.75 2.03
N GLY A 392 -0.01 4.46 0.77
CA GLY A 392 0.94 5.20 -0.04
C GLY A 392 0.23 5.94 -1.17
N PHE A 393 0.86 7.02 -1.66
CA PHE A 393 0.39 7.79 -2.83
C PHE A 393 1.57 8.45 -3.57
N CYS A 394 1.30 8.90 -4.79
CA CYS A 394 2.24 9.64 -5.64
C CYS A 394 1.66 10.97 -6.10
N ILE A 395 2.53 11.93 -6.41
CA ILE A 395 2.23 13.22 -7.06
C ILE A 395 3.21 13.48 -8.21
#